data_AF-A0A7G5BXU4-F1
#
_entry.id   AF-A0A7G5BXU4-F1
#
_cell.length_a   1.000
_cell.length_b   1.000
_cell.length_c   1.000
_cell.angle_alpha   90.00
_cell.angle_beta   90.00
_cell.angle_gamma   90.00
#
_symmetry.space_group_name_H-M   'P 1'
#
loop_
_entity.id
_entity.type
_entity.pdbx_description
1 polymer ?
#
loop_
_entity_poly.entity_id
_entity_poly.type
_entity_poly.pdbx_seq_one_letter_code
_entity_poly.pdbx_strand_id
1 'polypeptide(L)'
;MDLSGRKPGFGKQLAELHRWNGLIVLVLAITGLLLAWDVVRGWLDGYFRNPVKQLHIILGVLSGVVIALYFPLMKRHIKQIKQRPKQKGNLIFVMALLIGWLLSGIVLWQIRRFPPEWANGALAVHDLLTWFGVPYILYHSVVRLRWMKQPQRRSIALSEPAEPTPWMNRRQFLKGSLGAALAVAIAPSFFRWLTTSPGGSLSGGESDGMKEVSASENLMLPNPKPLPDSVNVVGGGARGYFRVYTVTPLPTFDARTWSFSVHGLVDKPLKWNWTQFLELARIVQVSDFHCVTGWSVYQNTWEGIPLSSLLKQAGVQSAAKFVKFYSGDGEYTDTLTLEQANMDDVIVALLHDGKPIHRDYGGPVRLIVPKMYAYKSVKWLDGIELIEREHVGYWEKRGYDTDAWVKV
;
A
#
# COMPACT_ATOMS: atom_id res chain seq x y z
N MET A 1 23.83 18.42 -29.78
CA MET A 1 23.00 19.62 -29.98
C MET A 1 23.24 20.09 -31.40
N ASP A 2 22.20 20.18 -32.22
CA ASP A 2 22.26 20.72 -33.58
C ASP A 2 22.28 22.26 -33.46
N LEU A 3 23.39 22.88 -33.87
CA LEU A 3 23.70 24.30 -33.68
C LEU A 3 22.97 25.22 -34.70
N SER A 4 21.98 24.72 -35.44
CA SER A 4 21.36 25.42 -36.56
C SER A 4 20.18 26.35 -36.19
N GLY A 5 19.76 26.43 -34.92
CA GLY A 5 18.68 27.33 -34.47
C GLY A 5 17.29 27.07 -35.09
N ARG A 6 17.15 26.09 -35.98
CA ARG A 6 15.88 25.73 -36.64
C ARG A 6 15.10 24.75 -35.77
N LYS A 7 13.83 25.06 -35.47
CA LYS A 7 12.94 24.14 -34.76
C LYS A 7 12.90 22.79 -35.49
N PRO A 8 13.13 21.66 -34.80
CA PRO A 8 13.10 20.35 -35.45
C PRO A 8 11.76 20.12 -36.15
N GLY A 9 11.79 19.51 -37.34
CA GLY A 9 10.57 19.23 -38.09
C GLY A 9 9.57 18.40 -37.27
N PHE A 10 8.28 18.59 -37.51
CA PHE A 10 7.18 17.96 -36.73
C PHE A 10 7.37 16.45 -36.48
N GLY A 11 7.81 15.70 -37.50
CA GLY A 11 8.08 14.25 -37.35
C GLY A 11 9.27 13.92 -36.43
N LYS A 12 10.33 14.75 -36.44
CA LYS A 12 11.48 14.60 -35.54
C LYS A 12 11.08 14.90 -34.09
N GLN A 13 10.28 15.96 -33.87
CA GLN A 13 9.72 16.29 -32.56
C GLN A 13 8.88 15.15 -31.98
N LEU A 14 7.99 14.57 -32.80
CA LEU A 14 7.14 13.46 -32.37
C LEU A 14 7.96 12.20 -32.03
N ALA A 15 8.97 11.88 -32.84
CA ALA A 15 9.84 10.74 -32.59
C ALA A 15 10.67 10.91 -31.32
N GLU A 16 11.16 12.12 -31.06
CA GLU A 16 11.93 12.44 -29.86
C GLU A 16 11.09 12.36 -28.59
N LEU A 17 9.89 12.94 -28.59
CA LEU A 17 8.94 12.82 -27.47
C LEU A 17 8.54 11.36 -27.22
N HIS A 18 8.29 10.59 -28.27
CA HIS A 18 7.98 9.17 -28.13
C HIS A 18 9.14 8.38 -27.52
N ARG A 19 10.39 8.67 -27.90
CA ARG A 19 11.59 8.03 -27.34
C ARG A 19 11.75 8.34 -25.86
N TRP A 20 11.66 9.62 -25.48
CA TRP A 20 11.73 10.04 -24.08
C TRP A 20 10.60 9.43 -23.24
N ASN A 21 9.37 9.44 -23.76
CA ASN A 21 8.24 8.78 -23.12
C ASN A 21 8.52 7.28 -22.91
N GLY A 22 9.01 6.57 -23.92
CA GLY A 22 9.32 5.14 -23.82
C GLY A 22 10.35 4.84 -22.74
N LEU A 23 11.40 5.66 -22.62
CA LEU A 23 12.42 5.52 -21.58
C LEU A 23 11.85 5.79 -20.18
N ILE A 24 11.14 6.90 -20.00
CA ILE A 24 10.55 7.27 -18.70
C ILE A 24 9.58 6.20 -18.24
N VAL A 25 8.68 5.74 -19.11
CA VAL A 25 7.68 4.72 -18.79
C VAL A 25 8.35 3.37 -18.47
N LEU A 26 9.44 3.01 -19.16
CA LEU A 26 10.18 1.80 -18.83
C LEU A 26 10.75 1.85 -17.41
N VAL A 27 11.39 2.97 -17.04
CA VAL A 27 11.93 3.13 -15.69
C VAL A 27 10.83 3.22 -14.64
N LEU A 28 9.70 3.87 -14.96
CA LEU A 28 8.49 3.88 -14.11
C LEU A 28 7.95 2.47 -13.88
N ALA A 29 7.87 1.63 -14.91
CA ALA A 29 7.43 0.25 -14.78
C ALA A 29 8.37 -0.56 -13.86
N ILE A 30 9.68 -0.42 -14.04
CA ILE A 30 10.67 -1.11 -13.19
C ILE A 30 10.57 -0.64 -11.75
N THR A 31 10.60 0.67 -11.51
CA THR A 31 10.52 1.24 -10.16
C THR A 31 9.18 0.96 -9.48
N GLY A 32 8.08 0.96 -10.22
CA GLY A 32 6.75 0.58 -9.72
C GLY A 32 6.68 -0.88 -9.29
N LEU A 33 7.20 -1.80 -10.11
CA LEU A 33 7.29 -3.24 -9.76
C LEU A 33 8.15 -3.47 -8.52
N LEU A 34 9.27 -2.77 -8.37
CA LEU A 34 10.13 -2.86 -7.18
C LEU A 34 9.40 -2.41 -5.90
N LEU A 35 8.55 -1.39 -5.99
CA LEU A 35 7.77 -0.90 -4.85
C LEU A 35 6.58 -1.82 -4.52
N ALA A 36 6.02 -2.49 -5.53
CA ALA A 36 4.85 -3.35 -5.39
C ALA A 36 5.18 -4.78 -4.91
N TRP A 37 6.37 -5.30 -5.21
CA TRP A 37 6.68 -6.71 -4.95
C TRP A 37 7.06 -6.98 -3.48
N ASP A 38 6.23 -7.76 -2.77
CA ASP A 38 6.39 -8.05 -1.34
C ASP A 38 7.76 -8.64 -0.96
N VAL A 39 8.31 -9.54 -1.77
CA VAL A 39 9.63 -10.17 -1.53
C VAL A 39 10.76 -9.15 -1.60
N VAL A 40 10.70 -8.23 -2.57
CA VAL A 40 11.69 -7.18 -2.77
C VAL A 40 11.51 -6.06 -1.75
N ARG A 41 10.26 -5.83 -1.31
CA ARG A 41 9.93 -4.82 -0.31
C ARG A 41 10.69 -5.04 1.00
N GLY A 42 10.78 -6.29 1.47
CA GLY A 42 11.58 -6.64 2.66
C GLY A 42 13.08 -6.41 2.49
N TRP A 43 13.63 -6.60 1.29
CA TRP A 43 15.03 -6.28 0.96
C TRP A 43 15.30 -4.77 0.80
N LEU A 44 14.29 -4.02 0.38
CA LEU A 44 14.36 -2.58 0.18
C LEU A 44 14.12 -1.79 1.48
N ASP A 45 13.50 -2.40 2.48
CA ASP A 45 13.18 -1.77 3.76
C ASP A 45 14.49 -1.36 4.48
N GLY A 46 14.61 -0.06 4.74
CA GLY A 46 15.86 0.60 5.13
C GLY A 46 16.18 1.80 4.21
N TYR A 47 17.42 1.86 3.71
CA TYR A 47 17.97 3.02 2.97
C TYR A 47 17.43 3.20 1.54
N PHE A 48 16.97 2.15 0.86
CA PHE A 48 16.75 2.18 -0.60
C PHE A 48 15.31 2.40 -1.03
N ARG A 49 14.32 1.98 -0.22
CA ARG A 49 12.90 2.15 -0.57
C ARG A 49 12.50 3.60 -0.77
N ASN A 50 12.92 4.50 0.11
CA ASN A 50 12.59 5.92 0.00
C ASN A 50 13.20 6.56 -1.27
N PRO A 51 14.51 6.38 -1.58
CA PRO A 51 15.08 6.82 -2.86
C PRO A 51 14.34 6.28 -4.09
N VAL A 52 13.98 4.99 -4.12
CA VAL A 52 13.22 4.39 -5.24
C VAL A 52 11.85 5.04 -5.38
N LYS A 53 11.16 5.28 -4.26
CA LYS A 53 9.87 6.00 -4.24
C LYS A 53 10.02 7.42 -4.78
N GLN A 54 11.03 8.17 -4.35
CA GLN A 54 11.27 9.54 -4.84
C GLN A 54 11.58 9.55 -6.33
N LEU A 55 12.42 8.63 -6.81
CA LEU A 55 12.71 8.47 -8.23
C LEU A 55 11.43 8.18 -9.03
N HIS A 56 10.57 7.28 -8.55
CA HIS A 56 9.31 6.96 -9.20
C HIS A 56 8.39 8.18 -9.30
N ILE A 57 8.28 8.98 -8.23
CA ILE A 57 7.48 10.22 -8.22
C ILE A 57 8.05 11.24 -9.22
N ILE A 58 9.37 11.49 -9.20
CA ILE A 58 10.04 12.44 -10.11
C ILE A 58 9.79 12.04 -11.57
N LEU A 59 9.97 10.76 -11.89
CA LEU A 59 9.72 10.24 -13.23
C LEU A 59 8.24 10.35 -13.63
N GLY A 60 7.32 10.19 -12.68
CA GLY A 60 5.89 10.39 -12.90
C GLY A 60 5.57 11.84 -13.29
N VAL A 61 6.16 12.80 -12.58
CA VAL A 61 6.04 14.23 -12.92
C VAL A 61 6.65 14.52 -14.30
N LEU A 62 7.83 13.98 -14.59
CA LEU A 62 8.47 14.13 -15.91
C LEU A 62 7.61 13.52 -17.03
N SER A 63 6.95 12.39 -16.79
CA SER A 63 5.98 11.81 -17.73
C SER A 63 4.83 12.78 -18.02
N GLY A 64 4.29 13.43 -16.98
CA GLY A 64 3.29 14.49 -17.11
C GLY A 64 3.77 15.67 -17.98
N VAL A 65 5.01 16.10 -17.83
CA VAL A 65 5.62 17.15 -18.67
C VAL A 65 5.68 16.72 -20.14
N VAL A 66 6.12 15.47 -20.42
CA VAL A 66 6.17 14.94 -21.79
C VAL A 66 4.78 14.89 -22.44
N ILE A 67 3.75 14.48 -21.67
CA ILE A 67 2.35 14.49 -22.12
C ILE A 67 1.88 15.91 -22.44
N ALA A 68 2.20 16.89 -21.58
CA ALA A 68 1.85 18.29 -21.79
C ALA A 68 2.51 18.86 -23.06
N LEU A 69 3.80 18.55 -23.29
CA LEU A 69 4.53 18.94 -24.50
C LEU A 69 3.96 18.28 -25.77
N TYR A 70 3.38 17.08 -25.65
CA TYR A 70 2.74 16.39 -26.76
C TYR A 70 1.36 16.97 -27.12
N PHE A 71 0.62 17.52 -26.15
CA PHE A 71 -0.74 18.05 -26.33
C PHE A 71 -0.91 19.02 -27.53
N PRO A 72 -0.07 20.05 -27.73
CA PRO A 72 -0.19 20.93 -28.91
C PRO A 72 0.08 20.22 -30.25
N LEU A 73 0.88 19.16 -30.23
CA LEU A 73 1.23 18.37 -31.43
C LEU A 73 0.13 17.34 -31.78
N MET A 74 -0.71 16.98 -30.81
CA MET A 74 -1.73 15.94 -30.92
C MET A 74 -2.72 16.21 -32.06
N LYS A 75 -3.22 17.44 -32.23
CA LYS A 75 -4.16 17.79 -33.31
C LYS A 75 -3.58 17.46 -34.70
N ARG A 76 -2.31 17.81 -34.91
CA ARG A 76 -1.61 17.54 -36.17
C ARG A 76 -1.34 16.05 -36.36
N HIS A 77 -0.96 15.34 -35.28
CA HIS A 77 -0.71 13.91 -35.33
C HIS A 77 -1.99 13.11 -35.66
N ILE A 78 -3.12 13.43 -35.02
CA ILE A 78 -4.43 12.81 -35.31
C ILE A 78 -4.81 13.02 -36.78
N LYS A 79 -4.56 14.21 -37.34
CA LYS A 79 -4.81 14.49 -38.75
C LYS A 79 -3.96 13.61 -39.67
N GLN A 80 -2.68 13.37 -39.35
CA GLN A 80 -1.80 12.49 -40.13
C GLN A 80 -2.23 11.02 -40.10
N ILE A 81 -2.76 10.54 -38.97
CA ILE A 81 -3.19 9.14 -38.82
C ILE A 81 -4.69 8.95 -39.06
N LYS A 82 -5.40 9.94 -39.64
CA LYS A 82 -6.85 9.90 -39.85
C LYS A 82 -7.31 8.64 -40.61
N GLN A 83 -6.55 8.24 -41.64
CA GLN A 83 -6.83 7.05 -42.46
C GLN A 83 -6.22 5.75 -41.90
N ARG A 84 -5.69 5.77 -40.67
CA ARG A 84 -5.00 4.63 -40.05
C ARG A 84 -5.67 4.26 -38.72
N PRO A 85 -6.81 3.54 -38.77
CA PRO A 85 -7.65 3.29 -37.59
C PRO A 85 -6.89 2.56 -36.46
N LYS A 86 -6.04 1.58 -36.81
CA LYS A 86 -5.19 0.87 -35.82
C LYS A 86 -4.22 1.80 -35.09
N GLN A 87 -3.64 2.78 -35.78
CA GLN A 87 -2.71 3.75 -35.16
C GLN A 87 -3.46 4.74 -34.27
N LYS A 88 -4.66 5.15 -34.68
CA LYS A 88 -5.55 6.00 -33.87
C LYS A 88 -6.00 5.29 -32.60
N GLY A 89 -6.44 4.03 -32.69
CA GLY A 89 -6.81 3.21 -31.54
C GLY A 89 -5.65 3.02 -30.55
N ASN A 90 -4.46 2.67 -31.05
CA ASN A 90 -3.25 2.57 -30.22
C ASN A 90 -2.93 3.90 -29.52
N LEU A 91 -3.05 5.03 -30.22
CA LEU A 91 -2.80 6.34 -29.61
C LEU A 91 -3.79 6.61 -28.46
N ILE A 92 -5.09 6.40 -28.68
CA ILE A 92 -6.12 6.60 -27.65
C ILE A 92 -5.84 5.71 -26.44
N PHE A 93 -5.57 4.43 -26.66
CA PHE A 93 -5.28 3.47 -25.60
C PHE A 93 -4.05 3.86 -24.78
N VAL A 94 -2.93 4.19 -25.43
CA VAL A 94 -1.70 4.61 -24.73
C VAL A 94 -1.93 5.91 -23.96
N MET A 95 -2.62 6.90 -24.55
CA MET A 95 -2.94 8.14 -23.85
C MET A 95 -3.83 7.90 -22.63
N ALA A 96 -4.81 7.00 -22.72
CA ALA A 96 -5.67 6.63 -21.58
C ALA A 96 -4.86 6.00 -20.45
N LEU A 97 -3.94 5.07 -20.76
CA LEU A 97 -3.02 4.49 -19.76
C LEU A 97 -2.16 5.56 -19.09
N LEU A 98 -1.50 6.40 -19.89
CA LEU A 98 -0.59 7.44 -19.38
C LEU A 98 -1.31 8.47 -18.49
N ILE A 99 -2.48 8.94 -18.93
CA ILE A 99 -3.30 9.88 -18.15
C ILE A 99 -3.82 9.20 -16.87
N GLY A 100 -4.30 7.95 -16.98
CA GLY A 100 -4.79 7.19 -15.83
C GLY A 100 -3.71 6.98 -14.75
N TRP A 101 -2.50 6.58 -15.14
CA TRP A 101 -1.38 6.44 -14.20
C TRP A 101 -0.96 7.78 -13.61
N LEU A 102 -0.95 8.86 -14.41
CA LEU A 102 -0.61 10.19 -13.91
C LEU A 102 -1.62 10.67 -12.86
N LEU A 103 -2.92 10.56 -13.14
CA LEU A 103 -3.97 11.01 -12.22
C LEU A 103 -3.99 10.17 -10.93
N SER A 104 -3.99 8.84 -11.06
CA SER A 104 -3.91 7.94 -9.89
C SER A 104 -2.62 8.14 -9.10
N GLY A 105 -1.48 8.31 -9.79
CA GLY A 105 -0.19 8.59 -9.17
C GLY A 105 -0.14 9.93 -8.42
N ILE A 106 -0.80 10.98 -8.92
CA ILE A 106 -0.93 12.26 -8.23
C ILE A 106 -1.73 12.10 -6.92
N VAL A 107 -2.84 11.37 -6.95
CA VAL A 107 -3.63 11.08 -5.74
C VAL A 107 -2.80 10.30 -4.73
N LEU A 108 -2.08 9.26 -5.17
CA LEU A 108 -1.20 8.46 -4.29
C LEU A 108 0.00 9.25 -3.76
N TRP A 109 0.55 10.18 -4.54
CA TRP A 109 1.62 11.07 -4.09
C TRP A 109 1.12 12.06 -3.04
N GLN A 110 -0.08 12.60 -3.23
CA GLN A 110 -0.71 13.59 -2.35
C GLN A 110 -1.76 12.95 -1.43
N ILE A 111 -1.53 11.70 -0.99
CA ILE A 111 -2.51 10.87 -0.28
C ILE A 111 -3.10 11.53 0.96
N ARG A 112 -2.35 12.43 1.61
CA ARG A 112 -2.76 13.19 2.80
C ARG A 112 -3.67 14.39 2.50
N ARG A 113 -3.88 14.72 1.22
CA ARG A 113 -4.75 15.83 0.77
C ARG A 113 -6.11 15.36 0.26
N PHE A 114 -6.28 14.06 0.10
CA PHE A 114 -7.50 13.46 -0.41
C PHE A 114 -8.16 12.60 0.67
N PRO A 115 -9.50 12.45 0.64
CA PRO A 115 -10.19 11.53 1.55
C PRO A 115 -9.63 10.10 1.41
N PRO A 116 -9.59 9.30 2.49
CA PRO A 116 -9.05 7.93 2.44
C PRO A 116 -9.71 7.02 1.38
N GLU A 117 -10.98 7.25 1.04
CA GLU A 117 -11.69 6.55 -0.04
C GLU A 117 -11.02 6.74 -1.41
N TRP A 118 -10.53 7.94 -1.69
CA TRP A 118 -9.85 8.28 -2.94
C TRP A 118 -8.50 7.58 -3.03
N ALA A 119 -7.81 7.42 -1.91
CA ALA A 119 -6.54 6.70 -1.86
C ALA A 119 -6.73 5.22 -2.26
N ASN A 120 -7.78 4.58 -1.74
CA ASN A 120 -8.12 3.20 -2.11
C ASN A 120 -8.49 3.09 -3.60
N GLY A 121 -9.33 3.99 -4.10
CA GLY A 121 -9.71 4.02 -5.52
C GLY A 121 -8.52 4.28 -6.45
N ALA A 122 -7.67 5.24 -6.10
CA ALA A 122 -6.46 5.56 -6.86
C ALA A 122 -5.48 4.39 -6.87
N LEU A 123 -5.28 3.70 -5.74
CA LEU A 123 -4.42 2.52 -5.70
C LEU A 123 -4.96 1.41 -6.59
N ALA A 124 -6.26 1.11 -6.50
CA ALA A 124 -6.90 0.10 -7.33
C ALA A 124 -6.77 0.43 -8.83
N VAL A 125 -7.02 1.67 -9.23
CA VAL A 125 -6.86 2.14 -10.61
C VAL A 125 -5.39 2.05 -11.05
N HIS A 126 -4.45 2.50 -10.21
CA HIS A 126 -3.03 2.49 -10.54
C HIS A 126 -2.51 1.07 -10.76
N ASP A 127 -2.89 0.14 -9.89
CA ASP A 127 -2.55 -1.27 -9.98
C ASP A 127 -3.18 -1.91 -11.23
N LEU A 128 -4.47 -1.66 -11.47
CA LEU A 128 -5.18 -2.16 -12.65
C LEU A 128 -4.48 -1.72 -13.94
N LEU A 129 -4.17 -0.44 -14.06
CA LEU A 129 -3.45 0.11 -15.20
C LEU A 129 -2.06 -0.50 -15.32
N THR A 130 -1.39 -0.80 -14.21
CA THR A 130 -0.09 -1.47 -14.20
C THR A 130 -0.17 -2.88 -14.77
N TRP A 131 -1.16 -3.67 -14.36
CA TRP A 131 -1.37 -5.04 -14.84
C TRP A 131 -1.63 -5.13 -16.34
N PHE A 132 -2.42 -4.20 -16.91
CA PHE A 132 -2.69 -4.22 -18.35
C PHE A 132 -1.66 -3.43 -19.16
N GLY A 133 -1.24 -2.29 -18.64
CA GLY A 133 -0.41 -1.33 -19.34
C GLY A 133 1.06 -1.73 -19.42
N VAL A 134 1.65 -2.30 -18.37
CA VAL A 134 3.06 -2.70 -18.40
C VAL A 134 3.30 -3.82 -19.43
N PRO A 135 2.54 -4.93 -19.46
CA PRO A 135 2.70 -5.95 -20.50
C PRO A 135 2.48 -5.39 -21.90
N TYR A 136 1.50 -4.51 -22.08
CA TYR A 136 1.24 -3.86 -23.36
C TYR A 136 2.41 -3.02 -23.84
N ILE A 137 3.00 -2.21 -22.95
CA ILE A 137 4.10 -1.30 -23.28
C ILE A 137 5.38 -2.08 -23.54
N LEU A 138 5.65 -3.14 -22.78
CA LEU A 138 6.76 -4.06 -23.05
C LEU A 138 6.60 -4.71 -24.43
N TYR A 139 5.42 -5.24 -24.74
CA TYR A 139 5.11 -5.80 -26.06
C TYR A 139 5.30 -4.75 -27.17
N HIS A 140 4.73 -3.55 -27.00
CA HIS A 140 4.83 -2.45 -27.96
C HIS A 140 6.29 -2.05 -28.21
N SER A 141 7.09 -1.95 -27.15
CA SER A 141 8.49 -1.54 -27.20
C SER A 141 9.36 -2.58 -27.90
N VAL A 142 9.19 -3.87 -27.58
CA VAL A 142 9.94 -4.97 -28.22
C VAL A 142 9.60 -5.09 -29.71
N VAL A 143 8.31 -4.95 -30.06
CA VAL A 143 7.86 -5.02 -31.46
C VAL A 143 8.37 -3.82 -32.28
N ARG A 144 8.47 -2.62 -31.68
CA ARG A 144 9.00 -1.41 -32.32
C ARG A 144 10.53 -1.42 -32.46
N LEU A 145 11.28 -1.91 -31.46
CA LEU A 145 12.75 -2.00 -31.49
C LEU A 145 13.27 -2.92 -32.60
N ARG A 146 12.60 -4.06 -32.82
CA ARG A 146 12.94 -4.99 -33.93
C ARG A 146 12.67 -4.41 -35.32
N TRP A 147 11.95 -3.29 -35.42
CA TRP A 147 11.66 -2.63 -36.69
C TRP A 147 12.75 -1.64 -37.11
N MET A 148 13.63 -1.22 -36.20
CA MET A 148 14.79 -0.36 -36.52
C MET A 148 16.05 -1.13 -36.95
N LYS A 149 16.02 -2.47 -36.95
CA LYS A 149 17.15 -3.34 -37.34
C LYS A 149 17.03 -3.95 -38.75
N GLN A 150 16.35 -3.30 -39.70
CA GLN A 150 16.45 -3.68 -41.12
C GLN A 150 16.55 -2.45 -42.04
N PRO A 151 17.76 -1.89 -42.26
CA PRO A 151 17.99 -0.89 -43.30
C PRO A 151 18.12 -1.49 -44.70
N GLN A 152 18.18 -2.82 -44.87
CA GLN A 152 18.38 -3.44 -46.17
C GLN A 152 17.42 -4.60 -46.40
N ARG A 153 16.42 -4.37 -47.26
CA ARG A 153 15.99 -5.24 -48.37
C ARG A 153 14.73 -4.64 -48.99
N ARG A 154 14.93 -3.60 -49.81
CA ARG A 154 14.11 -3.34 -51.01
C ARG A 154 15.00 -3.68 -52.21
N SER A 155 15.30 -4.95 -52.37
CA SER A 155 15.70 -5.49 -53.67
C SER A 155 14.44 -6.12 -54.25
N ILE A 156 14.01 -5.60 -55.40
CA ILE A 156 12.93 -6.20 -56.19
C ILE A 156 13.43 -7.59 -56.59
N ALA A 157 12.80 -8.63 -56.05
CA ALA A 157 13.06 -10.01 -56.47
C ALA A 157 12.16 -10.30 -57.68
N LEU A 158 12.77 -10.80 -58.75
CA LEU A 158 12.05 -11.43 -59.86
C LEU A 158 11.32 -12.66 -59.34
N SER A 159 10.12 -12.89 -59.86
CA SER A 159 9.16 -13.89 -59.40
C SER A 159 9.61 -15.32 -59.75
N GLU A 160 9.84 -16.15 -58.72
CA GLU A 160 9.84 -17.60 -58.79
C GLU A 160 8.50 -18.18 -58.26
N PRO A 161 8.14 -19.44 -58.59
CA PRO A 161 6.83 -20.01 -58.26
C PRO A 161 6.63 -20.14 -56.75
N ALA A 162 5.42 -19.84 -56.29
CA ALA A 162 5.09 -19.75 -54.86
C ALA A 162 5.08 -21.13 -54.17
N GLU A 163 6.03 -21.35 -53.26
CA GLU A 163 5.90 -22.40 -52.24
C GLU A 163 4.72 -22.11 -51.29
N PRO A 164 4.08 -23.16 -50.72
CA PRO A 164 2.98 -23.00 -49.79
C PRO A 164 3.43 -22.16 -48.59
N THR A 165 2.85 -20.97 -48.44
CA THR A 165 3.15 -20.11 -47.30
C THR A 165 2.67 -20.79 -46.02
N PRO A 166 3.53 -21.02 -45.01
CA PRO A 166 3.10 -21.61 -43.75
C PRO A 166 2.05 -20.71 -43.08
N TRP A 167 1.03 -21.33 -42.47
CA TRP A 167 -0.07 -20.64 -41.77
C TRP A 167 0.40 -19.69 -40.67
N MET A 168 1.63 -19.88 -40.17
CA MET A 168 2.34 -18.96 -39.29
C MET A 168 3.81 -18.83 -39.70
N ASN A 169 4.22 -17.59 -40.00
CA ASN A 169 5.64 -17.28 -40.21
C ASN A 169 6.41 -17.35 -38.87
N ARG A 170 7.70 -17.71 -38.90
CA ARG A 170 8.61 -17.74 -37.70
C ARG A 170 8.48 -16.49 -36.83
N ARG A 171 8.24 -15.34 -37.45
CA ARG A 171 8.03 -14.05 -36.76
C ARG A 171 6.70 -13.98 -35.99
N GLN A 172 5.63 -14.54 -36.53
CA GLN A 172 4.34 -14.64 -35.86
C GLN A 172 4.41 -15.67 -34.72
N PHE A 173 5.07 -16.81 -34.96
CA PHE A 173 5.33 -17.81 -33.93
C PHE A 173 6.11 -17.23 -32.74
N LEU A 174 7.25 -16.56 -32.99
CA LEU A 174 8.06 -15.94 -31.93
C LEU A 174 7.34 -14.81 -31.18
N LYS A 175 6.39 -14.12 -31.81
CA LYS A 175 5.55 -13.10 -31.15
C LYS A 175 4.46 -13.74 -30.30
N GLY A 176 3.82 -14.79 -30.82
CA GLY A 176 2.80 -15.56 -30.11
C GLY A 176 3.37 -16.26 -28.89
N SER A 177 4.52 -16.92 -29.02
CA SER A 177 5.18 -17.63 -27.91
C SER A 177 5.67 -16.69 -26.82
N LEU A 178 6.23 -15.53 -27.17
CA LEU A 178 6.62 -14.51 -26.18
C LEU A 178 5.40 -13.93 -25.44
N GLY A 179 4.30 -13.68 -26.16
CA GLY A 179 3.05 -13.22 -25.56
C GLY A 179 2.43 -14.26 -24.62
N ALA A 180 2.42 -15.52 -25.02
CA ALA A 180 1.92 -16.64 -24.21
C ALA A 180 2.78 -16.88 -22.97
N ALA A 181 4.11 -16.85 -23.09
CA ALA A 181 5.02 -17.00 -21.95
C ALA A 181 4.84 -15.86 -20.94
N LEU A 182 4.68 -14.61 -21.41
CA LEU A 182 4.42 -13.46 -20.54
C LEU A 182 3.05 -13.60 -19.85
N ALA A 183 2.02 -14.07 -20.56
CA ALA A 183 0.71 -14.31 -19.98
C ALA A 183 0.75 -15.39 -18.89
N VAL A 184 1.42 -16.52 -19.11
CA VAL A 184 1.55 -17.61 -18.13
C VAL A 184 2.33 -17.17 -16.89
N ALA A 185 3.40 -16.39 -17.05
CA ALA A 185 4.19 -15.90 -15.92
C ALA A 185 3.44 -14.87 -15.05
N ILE A 186 2.58 -14.06 -15.68
CA ILE A 186 1.86 -12.95 -15.01
C ILE A 186 0.50 -13.41 -14.47
N ALA A 187 -0.15 -14.38 -15.12
CA ALA A 187 -1.52 -14.80 -14.81
C ALA A 187 -1.76 -15.24 -13.36
N PRO A 188 -0.91 -16.04 -12.70
CA PRO A 188 -1.14 -16.44 -11.30
C PRO A 188 -1.12 -15.24 -10.34
N SER A 189 -0.16 -14.34 -10.52
CA SER A 189 -0.01 -13.13 -9.70
C SER A 189 -1.13 -12.13 -9.97
N PHE A 190 -1.56 -12.00 -11.23
CA PHE A 190 -2.69 -11.18 -11.63
C PHE A 190 -4.00 -11.72 -11.05
N PHE A 191 -4.21 -13.03 -11.11
CA PHE A 191 -5.41 -13.68 -10.58
C PHE A 191 -5.49 -13.50 -9.06
N ARG A 192 -4.38 -13.70 -8.34
CA ARG A 192 -4.29 -13.41 -6.90
C ARG A 192 -4.54 -11.94 -6.58
N TRP A 193 -3.99 -10.99 -7.35
CA TRP A 193 -4.25 -9.57 -7.15
C TRP A 193 -5.73 -9.22 -7.43
N LEU A 194 -6.34 -9.82 -8.46
CA LEU A 194 -7.75 -9.60 -8.80
C LEU A 194 -8.66 -10.04 -7.65
N THR A 195 -8.42 -11.23 -7.07
CA THR A 195 -9.23 -11.75 -5.96
C THR A 195 -9.01 -11.02 -4.63
N THR A 196 -7.87 -10.35 -4.45
CA THR A 196 -7.51 -9.63 -3.21
C THR A 196 -7.72 -8.11 -3.29
N SER A 197 -8.06 -7.57 -4.46
CA SER A 197 -8.23 -6.12 -4.66
C SER A 197 -9.65 -5.64 -4.35
N PRO A 198 -9.83 -4.41 -3.85
CA PRO A 198 -11.12 -3.88 -3.37
C PRO A 198 -12.28 -3.82 -4.39
N GLY A 199 -12.09 -4.24 -5.64
CA GLY A 199 -13.10 -4.20 -6.70
C GLY A 199 -13.12 -5.40 -7.66
N GLY A 200 -12.40 -6.49 -7.37
CA GLY A 200 -12.27 -7.65 -8.24
C GLY A 200 -13.02 -8.89 -7.75
N SER A 201 -14.30 -8.77 -7.37
CA SER A 201 -15.11 -9.94 -7.03
C SER A 201 -15.65 -10.62 -8.30
N LEU A 202 -14.91 -11.62 -8.79
CA LEU A 202 -15.43 -12.61 -9.76
C LEU A 202 -15.37 -14.06 -9.24
N SER A 203 -14.85 -14.28 -8.03
CA SER A 203 -15.04 -15.54 -7.30
C SER A 203 -15.82 -15.27 -6.03
N GLY A 204 -17.10 -15.67 -6.02
CA GLY A 204 -17.75 -16.02 -4.77
C GLY A 204 -17.02 -17.23 -4.18
N GLY A 205 -16.62 -17.12 -2.92
CA GLY A 205 -15.94 -18.20 -2.19
C GLY A 205 -14.54 -17.83 -1.72
N GLU A 206 -14.49 -16.90 -0.77
CA GLU A 206 -13.60 -16.83 0.41
C GLU A 206 -13.45 -15.35 0.76
N SER A 207 -14.37 -14.89 1.61
CA SER A 207 -14.12 -13.76 2.46
C SER A 207 -12.86 -14.06 3.27
N ASP A 208 -11.70 -13.51 2.88
CA ASP A 208 -10.56 -13.38 3.80
C ASP A 208 -10.86 -12.25 4.81
N GLY A 209 -12.07 -12.30 5.38
CA GLY A 209 -12.37 -11.67 6.66
C GLY A 209 -11.56 -12.44 7.67
N MET A 210 -10.76 -11.68 8.46
CA MET A 210 -9.89 -12.12 9.55
C MET A 210 -9.70 -13.64 9.57
N LYS A 211 -8.57 -14.11 9.00
CA LYS A 211 -8.11 -15.50 9.12
C LYS A 211 -8.59 -16.04 10.46
N GLU A 212 -9.50 -17.02 10.40
CA GLU A 212 -9.95 -17.69 11.61
C GLU A 212 -8.73 -18.06 12.42
N VAL A 213 -8.89 -18.08 13.74
CA VAL A 213 -7.88 -18.47 14.73
C VAL A 213 -7.42 -19.90 14.41
N SER A 214 -6.65 -20.07 13.34
CA SER A 214 -6.12 -21.33 12.89
C SER A 214 -4.92 -21.57 13.80
N ALA A 215 -5.23 -22.15 14.96
CA ALA A 215 -4.29 -22.51 16.02
C ALA A 215 -3.26 -21.39 16.29
N SER A 216 -3.68 -20.30 16.94
CA SER A 216 -2.73 -19.28 17.35
C SER A 216 -1.63 -19.91 18.19
N GLU A 217 -0.36 -19.78 17.76
CA GLU A 217 0.80 -20.10 18.59
C GLU A 217 0.79 -19.32 19.92
N ASN A 218 -0.04 -18.27 20.03
CA ASN A 218 -0.35 -17.62 21.29
C ASN A 218 -1.14 -18.53 22.21
N LEU A 219 -0.56 -18.88 23.35
CA LEU A 219 -1.16 -19.62 24.44
C LEU A 219 -1.82 -18.66 25.45
N MET A 220 -2.77 -17.84 24.98
CA MET A 220 -3.39 -16.77 25.75
C MET A 220 -4.75 -17.17 26.32
N LEU A 221 -4.76 -18.24 27.11
CA LEU A 221 -5.97 -18.77 27.75
C LEU A 221 -6.07 -18.31 29.22
N PRO A 222 -7.28 -18.01 29.74
CA PRO A 222 -8.57 -18.08 29.04
C PRO A 222 -8.74 -16.92 28.03
N ASN A 223 -9.62 -17.10 27.05
CA ASN A 223 -9.98 -16.01 26.13
C ASN A 223 -10.81 -14.94 26.87
N PRO A 224 -10.67 -13.65 26.49
CA PRO A 224 -11.56 -12.61 26.99
C PRO A 224 -13.02 -12.93 26.62
N LYS A 225 -13.94 -12.75 27.57
CA LYS A 225 -15.37 -12.84 27.31
C LYS A 225 -15.87 -11.50 26.75
N PRO A 226 -16.39 -11.45 25.51
CA PRO A 226 -16.86 -10.21 24.90
C PRO A 226 -18.06 -9.63 25.65
N LEU A 227 -18.14 -8.30 25.68
CA LEU A 227 -19.34 -7.56 26.12
C LEU A 227 -20.48 -7.71 25.11
N PRO A 228 -21.76 -7.53 25.51
CA PRO A 228 -22.90 -7.67 24.59
C PRO A 228 -22.77 -6.86 23.29
N ASP A 229 -22.34 -5.61 23.37
CA ASP A 229 -22.18 -4.73 22.20
C ASP A 229 -21.02 -5.18 21.28
N SER A 230 -20.03 -5.86 21.84
CA SER A 230 -18.91 -6.45 21.09
C SER A 230 -19.36 -7.73 20.36
N VAL A 231 -20.15 -8.58 21.04
CA VAL A 231 -20.77 -9.78 20.43
C VAL A 231 -21.69 -9.40 19.28
N ASN A 232 -22.50 -8.36 19.47
CA ASN A 232 -23.43 -7.87 18.45
C ASN A 232 -22.73 -7.09 17.33
N VAL A 233 -21.42 -6.82 17.48
CA VAL A 233 -20.62 -6.05 16.53
C VAL A 233 -21.34 -4.76 16.15
N VAL A 234 -21.60 -3.90 17.14
CA VAL A 234 -22.45 -2.71 16.98
C VAL A 234 -22.03 -1.75 15.85
N GLY A 235 -20.78 -1.81 15.38
CA GLY A 235 -20.33 -1.10 14.17
C GLY A 235 -20.82 -1.70 12.84
N GLY A 236 -21.51 -2.85 12.84
CA GLY A 236 -21.90 -3.57 11.63
C GLY A 236 -20.76 -4.39 10.99
N GLY A 237 -19.63 -4.50 11.69
CA GLY A 237 -18.45 -5.25 11.27
C GLY A 237 -17.45 -4.42 10.46
N ALA A 238 -16.17 -4.75 10.64
CA ALA A 238 -15.08 -4.09 9.94
C ALA A 238 -15.24 -4.17 8.40
N ARG A 239 -15.15 -3.02 7.75
CA ARG A 239 -15.22 -2.88 6.28
C ARG A 239 -13.88 -2.47 5.71
N GLY A 240 -13.29 -3.33 4.90
CA GLY A 240 -11.94 -3.17 4.36
C GLY A 240 -11.03 -4.31 4.83
N TYR A 241 -9.75 -4.22 4.53
CA TYR A 241 -8.79 -5.28 4.84
C TYR A 241 -7.55 -4.71 5.52
N PHE A 242 -7.16 -5.34 6.64
CA PHE A 242 -5.91 -5.00 7.31
C PHE A 242 -4.73 -5.41 6.44
N ARG A 243 -3.79 -4.48 6.24
CA ARG A 243 -2.45 -4.82 5.73
C ARG A 243 -1.49 -4.95 6.90
N VAL A 244 -0.92 -6.14 7.05
CA VAL A 244 -0.03 -6.46 8.16
C VAL A 244 1.36 -5.94 7.85
N TYR A 245 1.80 -4.95 8.64
CA TYR A 245 3.20 -4.54 8.74
C TYR A 245 3.74 -4.98 10.10
N THR A 246 4.96 -5.49 10.11
CA THR A 246 5.71 -5.83 11.33
C THR A 246 7.13 -5.33 11.16
N VAL A 247 7.74 -4.88 12.26
CA VAL A 247 9.15 -4.45 12.29
C VAL A 247 10.09 -5.60 12.63
N THR A 248 9.53 -6.65 13.21
CA THR A 248 10.16 -7.89 13.68
C THR A 248 9.38 -9.11 13.16
N PRO A 249 9.92 -10.34 13.29
CA PRO A 249 9.12 -11.55 13.21
C PRO A 249 7.94 -11.53 14.20
N LEU A 250 6.86 -12.24 13.89
CA LEU A 250 5.67 -12.26 14.74
C LEU A 250 5.99 -12.85 16.14
N PRO A 251 5.82 -12.08 17.23
CA PRO A 251 6.07 -12.58 18.57
C PRO A 251 4.99 -13.58 19.00
N THR A 252 5.34 -14.49 19.91
CA THR A 252 4.40 -15.42 20.53
C THR A 252 4.27 -15.13 22.02
N PHE A 253 3.07 -15.29 22.55
CA PHE A 253 2.77 -14.99 23.95
C PHE A 253 2.14 -16.17 24.67
N ASP A 254 2.46 -16.31 25.96
CA ASP A 254 1.92 -17.32 26.86
C ASP A 254 1.35 -16.62 28.09
N ALA A 255 0.09 -16.89 28.42
CA ALA A 255 -0.62 -16.28 29.55
C ALA A 255 0.11 -16.48 30.89
N ARG A 256 0.94 -17.51 31.02
CA ARG A 256 1.70 -17.83 32.25
C ARG A 256 2.86 -16.87 32.49
N THR A 257 3.45 -16.33 31.43
CA THR A 257 4.62 -15.44 31.51
C THR A 257 4.29 -14.00 31.11
N TRP A 258 3.16 -13.79 30.43
CA TRP A 258 2.70 -12.48 30.01
C TRP A 258 2.29 -11.61 31.20
N SER A 259 2.62 -10.33 31.13
CA SER A 259 2.14 -9.32 32.06
C SER A 259 1.98 -7.97 31.38
N PHE A 260 1.01 -7.17 31.84
CA PHE A 260 0.88 -5.77 31.47
C PHE A 260 1.36 -4.87 32.60
N SER A 261 2.10 -3.80 32.29
CA SER A 261 2.61 -2.87 33.31
C SER A 261 2.31 -1.39 33.04
N VAL A 262 2.08 -0.64 34.11
CA VAL A 262 1.98 0.83 34.11
C VAL A 262 3.00 1.34 35.14
N HIS A 263 4.00 2.09 34.70
CA HIS A 263 5.10 2.53 35.56
C HIS A 263 5.65 3.91 35.17
N GLY A 264 6.78 4.32 35.75
CA GLY A 264 7.38 5.63 35.56
C GLY A 264 6.85 6.64 36.58
N LEU A 265 6.47 7.83 36.11
CA LEU A 265 5.96 8.94 36.91
C LEU A 265 4.50 8.74 37.34
N VAL A 266 4.29 7.73 38.20
CA VAL A 266 2.99 7.37 38.79
C VAL A 266 3.12 7.14 40.30
N ASP A 267 2.06 7.41 41.05
CA ASP A 267 2.00 7.21 42.50
C ASP A 267 1.95 5.72 42.85
N LYS A 268 1.24 4.94 42.03
CA LYS A 268 1.04 3.50 42.21
C LYS A 268 1.37 2.75 40.92
N PRO A 269 2.60 2.22 40.76
CA PRO A 269 2.91 1.32 39.68
C PRO A 269 1.99 0.10 39.68
N LEU A 270 1.48 -0.27 38.50
CA LEU A 270 0.53 -1.37 38.33
C LEU A 270 1.14 -2.47 37.47
N LYS A 271 0.85 -3.71 37.82
CA LYS A 271 1.23 -4.88 37.02
C LYS A 271 0.14 -5.94 37.14
N TRP A 272 -0.32 -6.44 36.00
CA TRP A 272 -1.32 -7.50 35.92
C TRP A 272 -0.76 -8.69 35.17
N ASN A 273 -1.05 -9.90 35.67
CA ASN A 273 -0.97 -11.10 34.83
C ASN A 273 -2.20 -11.16 33.90
N TRP A 274 -2.23 -12.16 33.01
CA TRP A 274 -3.32 -12.28 32.03
C TRP A 274 -4.72 -12.34 32.67
N THR A 275 -4.93 -13.20 33.66
CA THR A 275 -6.24 -13.37 34.30
C THR A 275 -6.72 -12.07 34.98
N GLN A 276 -5.83 -11.39 35.72
CA GLN A 276 -6.16 -10.14 36.37
C GLN A 276 -6.46 -9.02 35.35
N PHE A 277 -5.74 -9.01 34.23
CA PHE A 277 -5.96 -8.04 33.15
C PHE A 277 -7.34 -8.21 32.50
N LEU A 278 -7.83 -9.45 32.40
CA LEU A 278 -9.17 -9.75 31.88
C LEU A 278 -10.32 -9.30 32.82
N GLU A 279 -10.04 -9.02 34.09
CA GLU A 279 -11.03 -8.53 35.06
C GLU A 279 -11.21 -7.01 35.01
N LEU A 280 -10.31 -6.29 34.33
CA LEU A 280 -10.40 -4.84 34.18
C LEU A 280 -11.63 -4.44 33.38
N ALA A 281 -12.29 -3.36 33.82
CA ALA A 281 -13.47 -2.83 33.16
C ALA A 281 -13.15 -2.42 31.71
N ARG A 282 -13.95 -2.95 30.77
CA ARG A 282 -13.83 -2.68 29.34
C ARG A 282 -15.01 -1.85 28.84
N ILE A 283 -14.78 -1.15 27.73
CA ILE A 283 -15.81 -0.49 26.93
C ILE A 283 -15.79 -1.05 25.52
N VAL A 284 -16.89 -0.86 24.80
CA VAL A 284 -16.97 -1.11 23.35
C VAL A 284 -16.98 0.23 22.65
N GLN A 285 -16.16 0.39 21.61
CA GLN A 285 -16.15 1.57 20.76
C GLN A 285 -16.14 1.17 19.30
N VAL A 286 -16.75 2.01 18.45
CA VAL A 286 -16.69 1.86 17.00
C VAL A 286 -15.80 2.95 16.45
N SER A 287 -14.75 2.57 15.73
CA SER A 287 -13.86 3.55 15.11
C SER A 287 -13.27 3.07 13.80
N ASP A 288 -12.98 4.03 12.93
CA ASP A 288 -12.22 3.78 11.72
C ASP A 288 -10.72 3.65 12.05
N PHE A 289 -9.99 2.97 11.17
CA PHE A 289 -8.59 2.65 11.34
C PHE A 289 -7.82 3.01 10.06
N HIS A 290 -7.03 4.08 10.13
CA HIS A 290 -6.38 4.67 8.95
C HIS A 290 -4.88 4.43 8.96
N CYS A 291 -4.34 3.84 7.89
CA CYS A 291 -2.89 3.72 7.73
C CYS A 291 -2.32 4.90 6.96
N VAL A 292 -1.14 5.38 7.39
CA VAL A 292 -0.38 6.42 6.70
C VAL A 292 0.02 6.02 5.26
N THR A 293 -0.01 4.73 4.93
CA THR A 293 0.26 4.22 3.57
C THR A 293 -0.97 4.18 2.68
N GLY A 294 -2.14 4.65 3.15
CA GLY A 294 -3.29 4.97 2.32
C GLY A 294 -4.48 4.02 2.38
N TRP A 295 -4.35 2.86 3.01
CA TRP A 295 -5.47 1.96 3.23
C TRP A 295 -6.18 2.29 4.55
N SER A 296 -7.45 1.90 4.66
CA SER A 296 -8.25 2.08 5.86
C SER A 296 -9.19 0.89 6.05
N VAL A 297 -9.54 0.63 7.31
CA VAL A 297 -10.59 -0.32 7.69
C VAL A 297 -11.61 0.49 8.48
N TYR A 298 -12.86 0.48 8.03
CA TYR A 298 -13.93 1.30 8.60
C TYR A 298 -14.80 0.48 9.55
N GLN A 299 -15.50 1.14 10.47
CA GLN A 299 -16.52 0.54 11.33
C GLN A 299 -16.02 -0.65 12.19
N ASN A 300 -14.77 -0.58 12.66
CA ASN A 300 -14.23 -1.61 13.54
C ASN A 300 -14.87 -1.50 14.91
N THR A 301 -15.42 -2.60 15.43
CA THR A 301 -15.90 -2.66 16.81
C THR A 301 -14.76 -3.15 17.69
N TRP A 302 -14.16 -2.26 18.47
CA TRP A 302 -13.09 -2.58 19.40
C TRP A 302 -13.65 -2.73 20.82
N GLU A 303 -13.14 -3.69 21.57
CA GLU A 303 -13.41 -3.81 23.01
C GLU A 303 -12.09 -3.81 23.79
N GLY A 304 -12.01 -2.92 24.78
CA GLY A 304 -10.78 -2.66 25.51
C GLY A 304 -10.96 -1.83 26.76
N ILE A 305 -9.86 -1.63 27.47
CA ILE A 305 -9.81 -0.81 28.68
C ILE A 305 -9.52 0.64 28.27
N PRO A 306 -10.31 1.64 28.72
CA PRO A 306 -9.98 3.04 28.49
C PRO A 306 -8.60 3.37 29.05
N LEU A 307 -7.71 3.96 28.23
CA LEU A 307 -6.37 4.29 28.68
C LEU A 307 -6.40 5.28 29.86
N SER A 308 -7.31 6.26 29.80
CA SER A 308 -7.58 7.20 30.89
C SER A 308 -7.94 6.51 32.22
N SER A 309 -8.62 5.36 32.19
CA SER A 309 -8.93 4.58 33.39
C SER A 309 -7.66 3.97 34.01
N LEU A 310 -6.76 3.43 33.20
CA LEU A 310 -5.47 2.90 33.67
C LEU A 310 -4.60 4.02 34.27
N LEU A 311 -4.53 5.16 33.59
CA LEU A 311 -3.78 6.33 34.07
C LEU A 311 -4.34 6.85 35.40
N LYS A 312 -5.66 6.95 35.52
CA LYS A 312 -6.32 7.34 36.77
C LYS A 312 -6.04 6.36 37.91
N GLN A 313 -6.06 5.06 37.65
CA GLN A 313 -5.78 4.03 38.65
C GLN A 313 -4.31 4.07 39.14
N ALA A 314 -3.37 4.43 38.26
CA ALA A 314 -1.96 4.53 38.60
C ALA A 314 -1.62 5.81 39.37
N GLY A 315 -2.43 6.87 39.24
CA GLY A 315 -2.16 8.18 39.84
C GLY A 315 -0.99 8.87 39.13
N VAL A 316 -1.24 9.49 37.97
CA VAL A 316 -0.19 10.16 37.20
C VAL A 316 0.38 11.35 37.98
N GLN A 317 1.69 11.37 38.18
CA GLN A 317 2.38 12.47 38.86
C GLN A 317 2.41 13.74 38.00
N SER A 318 2.44 14.92 38.63
CA SER A 318 2.41 16.21 37.95
C SER A 318 3.59 16.47 37.01
N ALA A 319 4.71 15.77 37.17
CA ALA A 319 5.88 15.86 36.30
C ALA A 319 5.71 15.09 34.98
N ALA A 320 4.76 14.15 34.89
CA ALA A 320 4.52 13.37 33.69
C ALA A 320 3.94 14.24 32.58
N LYS A 321 4.55 14.19 31.39
CA LYS A 321 4.09 14.93 30.20
C LYS A 321 3.72 14.02 29.04
N PHE A 322 4.26 12.80 29.03
CA PHE A 322 4.07 11.84 27.95
C PHE A 322 3.80 10.44 28.50
N VAL A 323 3.12 9.64 27.67
CA VAL A 323 2.92 8.21 27.85
C VAL A 323 3.69 7.49 26.77
N LYS A 324 4.71 6.73 27.17
CA LYS A 324 5.47 5.86 26.27
C LYS A 324 4.87 4.47 26.28
N PHE A 325 4.76 3.87 25.11
CA PHE A 325 4.17 2.57 24.88
C PHE A 325 5.23 1.57 24.42
N TYR A 326 5.16 0.36 24.95
CA TYR A 326 6.06 -0.74 24.65
C TYR A 326 5.32 -1.86 23.91
N SER A 327 5.91 -2.30 22.80
CA SER A 327 5.50 -3.51 22.10
C SER A 327 6.20 -4.71 22.70
N GLY A 328 5.47 -5.81 22.88
CA GLY A 328 6.00 -7.10 23.29
C GLY A 328 6.90 -7.77 22.25
N ASP A 329 7.17 -7.13 21.11
CA ASP A 329 8.26 -7.53 20.21
C ASP A 329 9.65 -7.07 20.69
N GLY A 330 9.74 -6.21 21.71
CA GLY A 330 10.98 -5.71 22.30
C GLY A 330 11.69 -4.59 21.54
N GLU A 331 11.19 -4.20 20.36
CA GLU A 331 11.83 -3.22 19.47
C GLU A 331 10.97 -1.97 19.26
N TYR A 332 9.66 -2.16 19.10
CA TYR A 332 8.76 -1.08 18.75
C TYR A 332 8.35 -0.28 20.00
N THR A 333 8.55 1.03 19.92
CA THR A 333 8.04 1.98 20.91
C THR A 333 7.42 3.17 20.22
N ASP A 334 6.43 3.75 20.89
CA ASP A 334 5.74 4.95 20.45
C ASP A 334 5.39 5.81 21.68
N THR A 335 4.99 7.05 21.47
CA THR A 335 4.70 8.02 22.53
C THR A 335 3.49 8.87 22.17
N LEU A 336 2.64 9.13 23.16
CA LEU A 336 1.62 10.17 23.11
C LEU A 336 1.90 11.21 24.19
N THR A 337 1.49 12.46 23.97
CA THR A 337 1.36 13.42 25.07
C THR A 337 0.31 12.95 26.06
N LEU A 338 0.36 13.44 27.30
CA LEU A 338 -0.63 13.09 28.31
C LEU A 338 -2.04 13.56 27.91
N GLU A 339 -2.16 14.66 27.17
CA GLU A 339 -3.43 15.14 26.61
C GLU A 339 -3.99 14.14 25.58
N GLN A 340 -3.17 13.73 24.62
CA GLN A 340 -3.56 12.75 23.61
C GLN A 340 -3.93 11.40 24.23
N ALA A 341 -3.17 10.93 25.22
CA ALA A 341 -3.44 9.67 25.91
C ALA A 341 -4.71 9.69 26.78
N ASN A 342 -5.19 10.87 27.17
CA ASN A 342 -6.41 11.05 27.95
C ASN A 342 -7.66 11.27 27.09
N MET A 343 -7.55 11.24 25.76
CA MET A 343 -8.72 11.26 24.89
C MET A 343 -9.66 10.07 25.21
N ASP A 344 -10.96 10.31 25.04
CA ASP A 344 -12.04 9.40 25.39
C ASP A 344 -12.08 8.12 24.56
N ASP A 345 -11.52 8.18 23.34
CA ASP A 345 -11.52 7.11 22.35
C ASP A 345 -10.20 6.31 22.28
N VAL A 346 -9.27 6.55 23.22
CA VAL A 346 -8.01 5.81 23.32
C VAL A 346 -8.16 4.63 24.27
N ILE A 347 -8.01 3.42 23.72
CA ILE A 347 -8.22 2.18 24.47
C ILE A 347 -7.06 1.20 24.29
N VAL A 348 -6.86 0.38 25.32
CA VAL A 348 -6.03 -0.82 25.30
C VAL A 348 -6.96 -2.00 24.96
N ALA A 349 -7.03 -2.36 23.69
CA ALA A 349 -7.98 -3.31 23.13
C ALA A 349 -7.53 -4.77 23.23
N LEU A 350 -8.49 -5.65 23.48
CA LEU A 350 -8.33 -7.11 23.54
C LEU A 350 -9.18 -7.83 22.48
N LEU A 351 -10.30 -7.23 22.07
CA LEU A 351 -11.20 -7.80 21.07
C LEU A 351 -11.45 -6.84 19.92
N HIS A 352 -11.71 -7.45 18.77
CA HIS A 352 -12.12 -6.81 17.53
C HIS A 352 -13.27 -7.62 16.93
N ASP A 353 -14.40 -6.96 16.70
CA ASP A 353 -15.65 -7.54 16.20
C ASP A 353 -16.06 -8.82 16.96
N GLY A 354 -16.08 -8.73 18.30
CA GLY A 354 -16.52 -9.80 19.19
C GLY A 354 -15.52 -10.95 19.39
N LYS A 355 -14.36 -10.90 18.74
CA LYS A 355 -13.34 -11.96 18.78
C LYS A 355 -12.02 -11.45 19.38
N PRO A 356 -11.22 -12.31 20.04
CA PRO A 356 -9.86 -11.92 20.44
C PRO A 356 -9.07 -11.41 19.24
N ILE A 357 -8.31 -10.32 19.41
CA ILE A 357 -7.53 -9.74 18.32
C ILE A 357 -6.52 -10.78 17.82
N HIS A 358 -6.51 -11.03 16.50
CA HIS A 358 -5.55 -11.96 15.90
C HIS A 358 -4.10 -11.46 16.09
N ARG A 359 -3.16 -12.39 16.27
CA ARG A 359 -1.73 -12.07 16.49
C ARG A 359 -1.18 -11.08 15.46
N ASP A 360 -1.43 -11.33 14.18
CA ASP A 360 -0.94 -10.50 13.07
C ASP A 360 -1.45 -9.04 13.15
N TYR A 361 -2.61 -8.83 13.77
CA TYR A 361 -3.20 -7.51 13.97
C TYR A 361 -2.74 -6.84 15.27
N GLY A 362 -1.97 -7.54 16.09
CA GLY A 362 -1.38 -7.02 17.32
C GLY A 362 -1.90 -7.67 18.59
N GLY A 363 -2.67 -8.75 18.51
CA GLY A 363 -3.13 -9.48 19.69
C GLY A 363 -1.98 -10.20 20.41
N PRO A 364 -2.04 -10.36 21.75
CA PRO A 364 -3.27 -10.39 22.54
C PRO A 364 -3.82 -9.04 22.98
N VAL A 365 -2.99 -7.99 22.99
CA VAL A 365 -3.36 -6.65 23.44
C VAL A 365 -2.80 -5.61 22.49
N ARG A 366 -3.61 -4.64 22.07
CA ARG A 366 -3.24 -3.60 21.11
C ARG A 366 -3.72 -2.23 21.57
N LEU A 367 -2.90 -1.20 21.42
CA LEU A 367 -3.36 0.18 21.59
C LEU A 367 -4.18 0.62 20.37
N ILE A 368 -5.31 1.28 20.60
CA ILE A 368 -6.14 1.90 19.55
C ILE A 368 -6.21 3.40 19.81
N VAL A 369 -5.81 4.19 18.81
CA VAL A 369 -5.78 5.66 18.84
C VAL A 369 -6.50 6.20 17.59
N PRO A 370 -7.84 6.29 17.57
CA PRO A 370 -8.62 6.47 16.34
C PRO A 370 -8.30 7.73 15.54
N LYS A 371 -8.03 8.84 16.24
CA LYS A 371 -7.76 10.14 15.62
C LYS A 371 -6.37 10.26 15.01
N MET A 372 -5.53 9.23 15.13
CA MET A 372 -4.15 9.20 14.62
C MET A 372 -3.92 8.04 13.65
N TYR A 373 -2.90 8.18 12.80
CA TYR A 373 -2.52 7.11 11.89
C TYR A 373 -2.07 5.86 12.66
N ALA A 374 -2.39 4.70 12.07
CA ALA A 374 -2.22 3.35 12.61
C ALA A 374 -0.87 3.02 13.27
N TYR A 375 0.21 3.73 12.93
CA TYR A 375 1.50 3.49 13.56
C TYR A 375 1.55 3.93 15.02
N LYS A 376 0.77 4.94 15.42
CA LYS A 376 0.60 5.32 16.84
C LYS A 376 -0.16 4.27 17.65
N SER A 377 -0.89 3.38 16.99
CA SER A 377 -1.63 2.27 17.60
C SER A 377 -0.73 1.04 17.72
N VAL A 378 0.04 0.97 18.82
CA VAL A 378 1.06 -0.06 19.10
C VAL A 378 0.46 -1.47 19.13
N LYS A 379 1.09 -2.40 18.39
CA LYS A 379 0.80 -3.84 18.42
C LYS A 379 1.41 -4.49 19.66
N TRP A 380 0.80 -5.58 20.13
CA TRP A 380 1.34 -6.42 21.19
C TRP A 380 1.69 -5.63 22.45
N LEU A 381 0.87 -4.65 22.79
CA LEU A 381 1.12 -3.71 23.87
C LEU A 381 1.23 -4.46 25.21
N ASP A 382 2.39 -4.39 25.85
CA ASP A 382 2.68 -5.08 27.12
C ASP A 382 3.03 -4.11 28.26
N GLY A 383 3.21 -2.82 27.96
CA GLY A 383 3.46 -1.84 28.99
C GLY A 383 3.34 -0.40 28.54
N ILE A 384 3.09 0.46 29.53
CA ILE A 384 3.14 1.91 29.40
C ILE A 384 4.01 2.52 30.51
N GLU A 385 4.70 3.60 30.18
CA GLU A 385 5.56 4.34 31.09
C GLU A 385 5.25 5.84 31.01
N LEU A 386 5.01 6.45 32.16
CA LEU A 386 4.82 7.90 32.27
C LEU A 386 6.19 8.58 32.38
N ILE A 387 6.48 9.49 31.46
CA ILE A 387 7.78 10.15 31.34
C ILE A 387 7.63 11.67 31.26
N GLU A 388 8.65 12.39 31.75
CA GLU A 388 8.68 13.85 31.72
C GLU A 388 9.17 14.39 30.37
N ARG A 389 10.17 13.72 29.78
CA ARG A 389 10.81 14.15 28.54
C ARG A 389 10.26 13.36 27.36
N GLU A 390 10.16 14.02 26.22
CA GLU A 390 9.69 13.41 24.99
C GLU A 390 10.57 12.22 24.58
N HIS A 391 9.93 11.13 24.16
CA HIS A 391 10.59 9.96 23.58
C HIS A 391 10.25 9.87 22.09
N VAL A 392 11.28 9.80 21.24
CA VAL A 392 11.11 9.63 19.80
C VAL A 392 10.87 8.14 19.50
N GLY A 393 9.66 7.82 19.03
CA GLY A 393 9.23 6.47 18.67
C GLY A 393 9.93 5.89 17.44
N TYR A 394 9.56 4.66 17.08
CA TYR A 394 10.23 3.90 16.01
C TYR A 394 10.11 4.57 14.64
N TRP A 395 8.92 5.07 14.27
CA TRP A 395 8.70 5.68 12.95
C TRP A 395 9.07 7.16 12.93
N GLU A 396 8.96 7.85 14.05
CA GLU A 396 9.37 9.25 14.20
C GLU A 396 10.87 9.39 13.95
N LYS A 397 11.68 8.43 14.45
CA LYS A 397 13.11 8.32 14.09
C LYS A 397 13.37 8.19 12.59
N ARG A 398 12.37 7.77 11.81
CA ARG A 398 12.42 7.57 10.35
C ARG A 398 11.72 8.69 9.59
N GLY A 399 11.43 9.81 10.24
CA GLY A 399 10.85 11.02 9.63
C GLY A 399 9.33 10.98 9.47
N TYR A 400 8.64 10.11 10.20
CA TYR A 400 7.18 10.17 10.30
C TYR A 400 6.77 11.27 11.28
N ASP A 401 5.52 11.72 11.16
CA ASP A 401 4.95 12.80 11.97
C ASP A 401 4.80 12.35 13.43
N THR A 402 5.18 13.19 14.39
CA THR A 402 5.11 12.85 15.82
C THR A 402 3.67 12.70 16.29
N ASP A 403 2.79 13.63 15.92
CA ASP A 403 1.39 13.62 16.36
C ASP A 403 0.51 12.72 15.48
N ALA A 404 0.89 12.57 14.21
CA ALA A 404 0.26 11.65 13.28
C ALA A 404 -1.26 11.81 13.10
N TRP A 405 -1.83 13.00 13.32
CA TRP A 405 -3.26 13.25 13.19
C TRP A 405 -3.79 12.82 11.83
N VAL A 406 -4.91 12.10 11.82
CA VAL A 406 -5.64 11.79 10.60
C VAL A 406 -6.27 13.07 10.09
N LYS A 407 -5.92 13.45 8.86
CA LYS A 407 -6.56 14.56 8.16
C LYS A 407 -7.82 14.01 7.50
N VAL A 408 -8.97 14.25 8.13
CA VAL A 408 -10.30 13.92 7.61
C VAL A 408 -10.75 15.00 6.63
#